data_AF-A0A0F9ID28-F1
#
_entry.id   AF-A0A0F9ID28-F1
#
_cell.length_a   1.000
_cell.length_b   1.000
_cell.length_c   1.000
_cell.angle_alpha   90.00
_cell.angle_beta   90.00
_cell.angle_gamma   90.00
#
_symmetry.space_group_name_H-M   'P 1'
#
loop_
_entity.id
_entity.type
_entity.pdbx_description
1 polymer ?
#
loop_
_entity_poly.entity_id
_entity_poly.type
_entity_poly.pdbx_seq_one_letter_code
_entity_poly.pdbx_strand_id
1 'polypeptide(L)'
;MRNYRAIPISKPIKSENFVYGWYVDVSAHDDPEEAHRIVVQLKNGIVYIPVIPETVGQQVGIKDKNGKEIDWYAGDIIQKGEIILPITVDWEHGMRFMLGKHILCKQDGINGTKISTIHDEEAEA
;
A
#
# COMPACT_ATOMS: atom_id res chain seq x y z
N MET A 1 -5.63 14.39 -0.75
CA MET A 1 -5.65 13.09 -0.04
C MET A 1 -4.85 12.09 -0.85
N ARG A 2 -4.07 11.23 -0.19
CA ARG A 2 -3.30 10.19 -0.89
C ARG A 2 -4.19 9.00 -1.21
N ASN A 3 -3.90 8.34 -2.33
CA ASN A 3 -4.57 7.11 -2.71
C ASN A 3 -4.07 5.97 -1.81
N TYR A 4 -4.94 5.01 -1.54
CA TYR A 4 -4.63 3.79 -0.82
C TYR A 4 -4.97 2.59 -1.69
N ARG A 5 -4.39 1.46 -1.35
CA ARG A 5 -4.82 0.15 -1.83
C ARG A 5 -5.06 -0.80 -0.68
N ALA A 6 -5.93 -1.77 -0.87
CA ALA A 6 -6.08 -2.90 0.04
C ALA A 6 -6.77 -4.05 -0.68
N ILE A 7 -6.74 -5.25 -0.11
CA ILE A 7 -7.39 -6.44 -0.65
C ILE A 7 -8.79 -6.57 -0.01
N PRO A 8 -9.87 -6.72 -0.79
CA PRO A 8 -11.21 -6.94 -0.24
C PRO A 8 -11.27 -8.20 0.61
N ILE A 9 -12.07 -8.19 1.68
CA ILE A 9 -12.27 -9.36 2.56
C ILE A 9 -12.83 -10.57 1.79
N SER A 10 -13.56 -10.31 0.70
CA SER A 10 -14.12 -11.33 -0.20
C SER A 10 -13.11 -11.97 -1.16
N LYS A 11 -11.83 -11.60 -1.10
CA LYS A 11 -10.80 -12.03 -2.06
C LYS A 11 -9.59 -12.65 -1.35
N PRO A 12 -8.93 -13.64 -1.97
CA PRO A 12 -7.65 -14.15 -1.48
C PRO A 12 -6.58 -13.05 -1.41
N ILE A 13 -5.67 -13.13 -0.45
CA ILE A 13 -4.51 -12.24 -0.30
C ILE A 13 -3.53 -12.51 -1.45
N LYS A 14 -3.68 -11.76 -2.55
CA LYS A 14 -2.83 -11.76 -3.74
C LYS A 14 -2.76 -10.34 -4.31
N SER A 15 -1.61 -9.94 -4.84
CA SER A 15 -1.43 -8.57 -5.37
C SER A 15 -2.41 -8.20 -6.50
N GLU A 16 -2.85 -9.17 -7.29
CA GLU A 16 -3.86 -8.95 -8.35
C GLU A 16 -5.23 -8.50 -7.83
N ASN A 17 -5.52 -8.73 -6.55
CA ASN A 17 -6.81 -8.41 -5.92
C ASN A 17 -6.86 -7.02 -5.27
N PHE A 18 -5.80 -6.21 -5.37
CA PHE A 18 -5.81 -4.86 -4.81
C PHE A 18 -6.90 -4.00 -5.45
N VAL A 19 -7.71 -3.35 -4.60
CA VAL A 19 -8.58 -2.23 -4.98
C VAL A 19 -7.96 -0.92 -4.52
N TYR A 20 -8.26 0.16 -5.23
CA TYR A 20 -7.62 1.47 -5.02
C TYR A 20 -8.65 2.56 -4.75
N GLY A 21 -8.38 3.43 -3.79
CA GLY A 21 -9.27 4.52 -3.43
C GLY A 21 -8.89 5.22 -2.13
N TRP A 22 -9.87 5.83 -1.46
CA TRP A 22 -9.64 6.47 -0.17
C TRP A 22 -9.87 5.48 0.97
N TYR A 23 -8.91 5.39 1.88
CA TYR A 23 -9.05 4.54 3.04
C TYR A 23 -9.83 5.25 4.15
N VAL A 24 -10.80 4.55 4.72
CA VAL A 24 -11.58 4.99 5.88
C VAL A 24 -11.57 3.88 6.91
N ASP A 25 -11.31 4.25 8.15
CA ASP A 25 -11.41 3.41 9.34
C ASP A 25 -12.59 3.92 10.18
N VAL A 26 -13.63 3.10 10.30
CA VAL A 26 -14.82 3.37 11.11
C VAL A 26 -14.96 2.39 12.28
N SER A 27 -13.83 1.84 12.76
CA SER A 27 -13.78 0.90 13.89
C SER A 27 -14.43 1.42 15.17
N ALA A 28 -14.60 2.74 15.30
CA ALA A 28 -15.31 3.36 16.41
C ALA A 28 -16.86 3.22 16.36
N HIS A 29 -17.43 2.78 15.23
CA HIS A 29 -18.88 2.85 14.98
C HIS A 29 -19.52 1.58 14.38
N ASP A 30 -18.76 0.77 13.66
CA ASP A 30 -19.27 -0.38 12.91
C ASP A 30 -18.74 -1.72 13.46
N ASP A 31 -19.22 -2.83 12.86
CA ASP A 31 -18.65 -4.16 13.08
C ASP A 31 -17.12 -4.12 12.84
N PRO A 32 -16.29 -4.54 13.82
CA PRO A 32 -14.84 -4.54 13.67
C PRO A 32 -14.34 -5.31 12.43
N GLU A 33 -15.09 -6.31 11.95
CA GLU A 33 -14.73 -7.06 10.74
C GLU A 33 -14.94 -6.25 9.44
N GLU A 34 -15.83 -5.25 9.43
CA GLU A 34 -16.09 -4.39 8.25
C GLU A 34 -15.67 -2.92 8.45
N ALA A 35 -14.96 -2.64 9.54
CA ALA A 35 -14.54 -1.30 9.93
C ALA A 35 -13.58 -0.63 8.93
N HIS A 36 -12.79 -1.43 8.21
CA HIS A 36 -11.76 -0.96 7.30
C HIS A 36 -12.25 -1.00 5.87
N ARG A 37 -12.28 0.17 5.21
CA ARG A 37 -12.91 0.31 3.89
C ARG A 37 -12.05 1.10 2.91
N ILE A 38 -12.06 0.67 1.64
CA ILE A 38 -11.62 1.49 0.51
C ILE A 38 -12.87 2.09 -0.15
N VAL A 39 -12.87 3.41 -0.26
CA VAL A 39 -13.90 4.21 -0.88
C VAL A 39 -13.50 4.50 -2.33
N VAL A 40 -14.27 3.98 -3.26
CA VAL A 40 -14.04 4.13 -4.70
C VAL A 40 -15.12 5.03 -5.29
N GLN A 41 -14.69 6.10 -5.97
CA GLN A 41 -15.59 6.97 -6.72
C GLN A 41 -15.82 6.39 -8.11
N LEU A 42 -17.06 6.01 -8.40
CA LEU A 42 -17.52 5.58 -9.71
C LEU A 42 -18.30 6.70 -10.39
N LYS A 43 -18.53 6.58 -11.70
CA LYS A 43 -19.33 7.56 -12.47
C LYS A 43 -20.73 7.81 -11.87
N ASN A 44 -21.30 6.80 -11.22
CA ASN A 44 -22.69 6.81 -10.74
C ASN A 44 -22.81 6.83 -9.21
N GLY A 45 -21.72 7.07 -8.47
CA GLY A 45 -21.78 7.11 -7.01
C GLY A 45 -20.48 6.72 -6.33
N ILE A 46 -20.56 6.54 -5.01
CA ILE A 46 -19.44 6.14 -4.16
C ILE A 46 -19.72 4.74 -3.64
N VAL A 47 -18.74 3.84 -3.76
CA VAL A 47 -18.81 2.47 -3.24
C VAL A 47 -17.83 2.34 -2.09
N TYR A 48 -18.28 1.70 -1.02
CA TYR A 48 -17.48 1.35 0.14
C TYR A 48 -17.18 -0.14 0.07
N ILE A 49 -15.90 -0.50 0.00
CA ILE A 49 -15.45 -1.89 -0.11
C ILE A 49 -14.76 -2.26 1.21
N PRO A 50 -15.32 -3.19 2.01
CA PRO A 50 -14.63 -3.75 3.17
C PRO A 50 -13.34 -4.47 2.75
N VAL A 51 -12.25 -4.21 3.47
CA VAL A 51 -10.90 -4.69 3.12
C VAL A 51 -10.17 -5.29 4.32
N ILE A 52 -9.21 -6.17 4.03
CA ILE A 52 -8.33 -6.80 5.01
C ILE A 52 -7.35 -5.72 5.54
N PRO A 53 -7.40 -5.37 6.84
CA PRO A 53 -6.66 -4.22 7.39
C PRO A 53 -5.15 -4.30 7.18
N GLU A 54 -4.58 -5.50 7.29
CA GLU A 54 -3.14 -5.75 7.19
C GLU A 54 -2.61 -5.58 5.76
N THR A 55 -3.50 -5.51 4.77
CA THR A 55 -3.15 -5.31 3.35
C THR A 55 -3.20 -3.84 2.94
N VAL A 56 -3.58 -2.94 3.85
CA VAL A 56 -3.72 -1.51 3.56
C VAL A 56 -2.35 -0.89 3.29
N GLY A 57 -2.16 -0.43 2.06
CA GLY A 57 -0.97 0.27 1.60
C GLY A 57 -1.28 1.69 1.14
N GLN A 58 -0.64 2.69 1.74
CA GLN A 58 -0.71 4.08 1.26
C GLN A 58 0.20 4.28 0.04
N GLN A 59 -0.27 5.01 -0.97
CA GLN A 59 0.58 5.46 -2.08
C GLN A 59 1.65 6.43 -1.55
N VAL A 60 2.90 6.19 -1.92
CA VAL A 60 4.03 6.91 -1.33
C VAL A 60 4.43 8.19 -2.08
N GLY A 61 3.88 8.42 -3.28
CA GLY A 61 4.10 9.66 -4.03
C GLY A 61 5.55 9.87 -4.49
N ILE A 62 6.30 8.78 -4.62
CA ILE A 62 7.68 8.79 -5.10
C ILE A 62 7.66 8.98 -6.61
N LYS A 63 8.72 9.57 -7.13
CA LYS A 63 8.98 9.66 -8.56
C LYS A 63 10.17 8.79 -8.93
N ASP A 64 10.15 8.23 -10.13
CA ASP A 64 11.33 7.58 -10.69
C ASP A 64 12.45 8.60 -10.94
N LYS A 65 13.60 8.12 -11.40
CA LYS A 65 14.75 8.96 -11.77
C LYS A 65 14.45 10.02 -12.85
N ASN A 66 13.35 9.89 -13.58
CA ASN A 66 12.91 10.82 -14.62
C ASN A 66 11.84 11.81 -14.10
N GLY A 67 11.53 11.78 -12.80
CA GLY A 67 10.49 12.63 -12.22
C GLY A 67 9.07 12.16 -12.52
N LYS A 68 8.89 10.95 -13.11
CA LYS A 68 7.58 10.37 -13.35
C LYS A 68 7.06 9.77 -12.05
N GLU A 69 5.84 10.13 -11.68
CA GLU A 69 5.16 9.51 -10.54
C GLU A 69 4.96 8.02 -10.81
N ILE A 70 5.32 7.20 -9.82
CA ILE A 70 5.24 5.75 -9.91
C ILE A 70 4.17 5.24 -8.95
N ASP A 71 3.40 4.24 -9.40
CA ASP A 71 2.31 3.60 -8.67
C ASP A 71 2.85 2.65 -7.60
N TRP A 72 3.65 3.19 -6.69
CA TRP A 72 4.25 2.47 -5.58
C TRP A 72 3.48 2.76 -4.30
N TYR A 73 3.34 1.72 -3.49
CA TYR A 73 2.57 1.73 -2.26
C TYR A 73 3.36 1.06 -1.14
N ALA A 74 3.01 1.35 0.11
CA ALA A 74 3.48 0.55 1.23
C ALA A 74 3.21 -0.95 0.99
N GLY A 75 4.18 -1.79 1.35
CA GLY A 75 4.19 -3.22 1.07
C GLY A 75 4.75 -3.61 -0.31
N ASP A 76 5.02 -2.68 -1.23
CA ASP A 76 5.73 -3.01 -2.48
C ASP A 76 7.20 -3.34 -2.20
N ILE A 77 7.75 -4.36 -2.87
CA ILE A 77 9.15 -4.77 -2.78
C ILE A 77 9.92 -4.15 -3.95
N ILE A 78 10.97 -3.40 -3.63
CA ILE A 78 11.79 -2.66 -4.58
C ILE A 78 13.20 -3.25 -4.61
N GLN A 79 13.72 -3.44 -5.81
CA GLN A 79 15.12 -3.78 -6.07
C GLN A 79 15.90 -2.55 -6.50
N LYS A 80 17.02 -2.25 -5.82
CA LYS A 80 17.97 -1.19 -6.14
C LYS A 80 19.40 -1.72 -6.03
N GLY A 81 20.01 -2.05 -7.17
CA GLY A 81 21.28 -2.77 -7.19
C GLY A 81 21.10 -4.16 -6.56
N GLU A 82 21.92 -4.48 -5.56
CA GLU A 82 21.84 -5.75 -4.81
C GLU A 82 20.83 -5.71 -3.64
N ILE A 83 20.20 -4.56 -3.39
CA ILE A 83 19.29 -4.37 -2.26
C ILE A 83 17.84 -4.67 -2.71
N ILE A 84 17.15 -5.57 -1.99
CA ILE A 84 15.74 -5.95 -2.21
C ILE A 84 14.97 -5.77 -0.91
N LEU A 85 14.01 -4.84 -0.85
CA LEU A 85 13.34 -4.47 0.40
C LEU A 85 11.93 -3.93 0.20
N PRO A 86 11.03 -4.10 1.19
CA PRO A 86 9.69 -3.55 1.15
C PRO A 86 9.66 -2.04 1.46
N ILE A 87 8.69 -1.34 0.89
CA ILE A 87 8.32 0.02 1.27
C ILE A 87 7.47 -0.05 2.54
N THR A 88 7.81 0.72 3.56
CA THR A 88 7.02 0.86 4.78
C THR A 88 6.64 2.33 5.02
N VAL A 89 5.68 2.58 5.90
CA VAL A 89 5.27 3.92 6.33
C VAL A 89 5.24 3.93 7.86
N ASP A 90 5.94 4.90 8.46
CA ASP A 90 5.92 5.15 9.91
C ASP A 90 4.90 6.24 10.21
N TRP A 91 3.91 5.94 11.04
CA TRP A 91 2.82 6.86 11.36
C TRP A 91 3.21 7.96 12.37
N GLU A 92 4.19 7.71 13.25
CA GLU A 92 4.65 8.69 14.25
C GLU A 92 5.51 9.78 13.61
N HIS A 93 6.23 9.44 12.54
CA HIS A 93 7.21 10.33 11.95
C HIS A 93 6.97 10.66 10.47
N GLY A 94 5.84 10.23 9.90
CA GLY A 94 5.48 10.39 8.50
C GLY A 94 6.15 9.36 7.56
N MET A 95 5.85 9.46 6.26
CA MET A 95 6.39 8.54 5.25
C MET A 95 7.93 8.46 5.29
N ARG A 96 8.46 7.26 5.53
CA ARG A 96 9.90 6.98 5.54
C ARG A 96 10.14 5.62 4.90
N PHE A 97 11.07 5.56 3.96
CA PHE A 97 11.54 4.29 3.42
C PHE A 97 12.31 3.55 4.48
N MET A 98 12.01 2.27 4.71
CA MET A 98 12.93 1.40 5.42
C MET A 98 13.83 0.66 4.43
N LEU A 99 15.11 1.08 4.40
CA LEU A 99 16.18 0.27 3.83
C LEU A 99 16.57 -0.83 4.86
N GLY A 100 15.82 -1.92 4.95
CA GLY A 100 16.08 -3.03 5.87
C GLY A 100 15.25 -2.91 7.14
N LYS A 101 15.62 -3.62 8.21
CA LYS A 101 14.82 -3.58 9.46
C LYS A 101 14.90 -2.24 10.22
N HIS A 102 15.88 -1.38 9.94
CA HIS A 102 16.18 -0.23 10.82
C HIS A 102 16.73 1.06 10.15
N ILE A 103 16.83 1.14 8.81
CA ILE A 103 17.41 2.36 8.17
C ILE A 103 16.30 3.19 7.54
N LEU A 104 15.98 4.31 8.18
CA LEU A 104 15.07 5.31 7.65
C LEU A 104 15.83 6.23 6.70
N CYS A 105 15.46 6.26 5.42
CA CYS A 105 15.97 7.26 4.48
C CYS A 105 14.82 8.10 3.89
N LYS A 106 15.04 9.41 3.78
CA LYS A 106 14.17 10.32 3.01
C LYS A 106 14.90 10.57 1.69
N GLN A 107 14.36 10.05 0.58
CA GLN A 107 14.94 10.27 -0.75
C GLN A 107 13.91 10.92 -1.66
N ASP A 108 14.35 11.98 -2.37
CA ASP A 108 13.60 12.60 -3.47
C ASP A 108 13.76 11.71 -4.72
N GLY A 109 13.03 10.59 -4.71
CA GLY A 109 13.06 9.59 -5.77
C GLY A 109 13.94 8.37 -5.47
N ILE A 110 13.61 7.25 -6.11
CA ILE A 110 14.39 6.01 -6.05
C ILE A 110 14.74 5.56 -7.46
N ASN A 111 16.02 5.29 -7.71
CA ASN A 111 16.49 4.58 -8.90
C ASN A 111 16.44 3.06 -8.65
N GLY A 112 15.23 2.51 -8.56
CA GLY A 112 14.96 1.10 -8.29
C GLY A 112 13.73 0.63 -9.07
N THR A 113 13.51 -0.68 -9.09
CA THR A 113 12.40 -1.31 -9.82
C THR A 113 11.52 -2.06 -8.84
N LYS A 114 10.20 -1.90 -8.95
CA LYS A 114 9.24 -2.73 -8.22
C LYS A 114 9.26 -4.14 -8.80
N ILE A 115 9.44 -5.14 -7.95
CA ILE A 115 9.53 -6.54 -8.36
C ILE A 115 8.39 -7.42 -7.82
N SER A 116 7.80 -7.07 -6.68
CA SER A 116 6.67 -7.80 -6.07
C SER A 116 6.03 -6.98 -4.95
N THR A 117 5.18 -7.60 -4.14
CA THR A 117 4.65 -7.07 -2.88
C THR A 117 4.84 -8.11 -1.76
N ILE A 118 4.79 -7.67 -0.50
CA ILE A 118 4.86 -8.58 0.67
C ILE A 118 3.70 -9.59 0.73
N HIS A 119 2.67 -9.41 -0.09
CA HIS A 119 1.48 -10.27 -0.15
C HIS A 119 1.53 -11.29 -1.30
N ASP A 120 2.64 -11.36 -2.04
CA ASP A 120 2.80 -12.32 -3.14
C ASP A 120 3.34 -13.69 -2.67
N GLU A 121 3.80 -13.82 -1.42
CA GLU A 121 4.47 -15.04 -0.91
C GLU A 121 3.69 -15.80 0.19
N GLU A 122 2.50 -15.36 0.60
CA GLU A 122 1.65 -16.08 1.59
C GLU A 122 0.56 -16.95 0.94
N ALA A 123 0.87 -17.64 -0.17
CA ALA A 123 -0.08 -18.52 -0.86
C ALA A 123 0.13 -20.03 -0.64
N GLU A 124 1.00 -20.44 0.28
CA GLU A 124 1.13 -21.84 0.69
C GLU A 124 1.30 -21.94 2.22
N ALA A 125 0.21 -22.32 2.90
CA ALA A 125 0.20 -22.93 4.22
C ALA A 125 -0.58 -24.25 4.13
#